data_AF-A0A0C3B5I6-F1
#
_entry.id   AF-A0A0C3B5I6-F1
#
_cell.length_a   1.000
_cell.length_b   1.000
_cell.length_c   1.000
_cell.angle_alpha   90.00
_cell.angle_beta   90.00
_cell.angle_gamma   90.00
#
_symmetry.space_group_name_H-M   'P 1'
#
loop_
_entity.id
_entity.type
_entity.pdbx_description
1 polymer ?
#
loop_
_entity_poly.entity_id
_entity_poly.type
_entity_poly.pdbx_seq_one_letter_code
_entity_poly.pdbx_strand_id
1 'polypeptide(L)'
;MSSDDTDTDGTGTIYWVKILVWRRNIDQYVQMIDDERRWSADIFSGSRAKSVTCVQSPENPKSSRQPPGELPATLFNANWLEDNDDYCQIMLDVSKDDFPWIEFMPEQRQGADIV
;
A
#
# COMPACT_ATOMS: atom_id res chain seq x y z
N MET A 1 -27.83 -2.09 10.62
CA MET A 1 -27.11 -3.00 9.71
C MET A 1 -28.01 -3.22 8.50
N SER A 2 -27.67 -2.62 7.36
CA SER A 2 -28.34 -2.87 6.08
C SER A 2 -27.24 -2.96 5.02
N SER A 3 -26.90 -4.19 4.65
CA SER A 3 -26.06 -4.50 3.49
C SER A 3 -27.01 -4.45 2.30
N ASP A 4 -26.79 -3.45 1.43
CA ASP A 4 -27.40 -3.35 0.10
C ASP A 4 -26.32 -3.81 -0.88
N ASP A 5 -26.10 -5.13 -0.89
CA ASP A 5 -25.35 -5.79 -1.96
C ASP A 5 -26.29 -5.90 -3.17
N THR A 6 -26.50 -4.77 -3.86
CA THR A 6 -27.17 -4.77 -5.16
C THR A 6 -26.19 -5.30 -6.20
N ASP A 7 -26.29 -6.61 -6.44
CA ASP A 7 -25.58 -7.33 -7.51
C ASP A 7 -26.12 -6.86 -8.86
N THR A 8 -25.50 -5.83 -9.45
CA THR A 8 -25.79 -5.41 -10.83
C THR A 8 -24.93 -6.22 -11.80
N ASP A 9 -25.52 -7.30 -12.29
CA ASP A 9 -25.03 -8.10 -13.40
C ASP A 9 -24.59 -7.20 -14.58
N GLY A 10 -23.30 -7.27 -14.94
CA GLY A 10 -22.76 -6.75 -16.20
C GLY A 10 -22.01 -5.41 -16.16
N THR A 11 -22.15 -4.60 -15.10
CA THR A 11 -21.37 -3.35 -14.96
C THR A 11 -20.66 -3.40 -13.61
N GLY A 12 -19.36 -3.70 -13.61
CA GLY A 12 -18.60 -3.74 -12.36
C GLY A 12 -18.79 -2.44 -11.56
N THR A 13 -19.01 -2.55 -10.25
CA THR A 13 -19.13 -1.40 -9.35
C THR A 13 -17.94 -0.44 -9.59
N ILE A 14 -18.19 0.86 -9.73
CA ILE A 14 -17.12 1.87 -9.86
C ILE A 14 -17.12 2.71 -8.60
N TYR A 15 -16.02 2.68 -7.85
CA TYR A 15 -15.86 3.53 -6.68
C TYR A 15 -15.18 4.84 -7.07
N TRP A 16 -15.88 5.94 -6.80
CA TRP A 16 -15.35 7.31 -6.97
C TRP A 16 -14.64 7.71 -5.68
N VAL A 17 -13.32 7.77 -5.72
CA VAL A 17 -12.51 8.04 -4.53
C VAL A 17 -12.22 9.53 -4.42
N LYS A 18 -12.39 10.10 -3.22
CA LYS A 18 -12.02 11.49 -2.94
C LYS A 18 -10.50 11.69 -3.08
N ILE A 19 -10.08 12.84 -3.61
CA ILE A 19 -8.66 13.16 -3.80
C ILE A 19 -8.03 13.47 -2.44
N LEU A 20 -7.00 12.73 -2.05
CA LEU A 20 -6.16 13.04 -0.89
C LEU A 20 -5.04 13.98 -1.35
N VAL A 21 -5.19 15.28 -1.13
CA VAL A 21 -4.24 16.31 -1.60
C VAL A 21 -2.81 16.16 -1.06
N TRP A 22 -2.67 15.58 0.14
CA TRP A 22 -1.38 15.30 0.75
C TRP A 22 -0.68 14.07 0.16
N ARG A 23 -1.41 13.16 -0.50
CA ARG A 23 -0.86 11.90 -1.02
C ARG A 23 -0.24 12.15 -2.39
N ARG A 24 0.93 11.56 -2.65
CA ARG A 24 1.48 11.52 -4.01
C ARG A 24 0.56 10.73 -4.95
N ASN A 25 0.63 11.03 -6.25
CA ASN A 25 -0.06 10.21 -7.24
C ASN A 25 0.56 8.80 -7.25
N ILE A 26 -0.25 7.79 -6.93
CA ILE A 26 0.13 6.38 -7.01
C ILE A 26 -0.82 5.58 -7.90
N ASP A 27 -1.65 6.26 -8.69
CA ASP A 27 -2.76 5.65 -9.42
C ASP A 27 -2.25 4.59 -10.40
N GLN A 28 -1.10 4.86 -11.04
CA GLN A 28 -0.42 3.90 -11.91
C GLN A 28 -0.03 2.61 -11.17
N TYR A 29 0.48 2.71 -9.94
CA TYR A 29 0.85 1.53 -9.15
C TYR A 29 -0.37 0.74 -8.70
N VAL A 30 -1.44 1.44 -8.31
CA VAL A 30 -2.71 0.81 -7.94
C VAL A 30 -3.30 0.08 -9.14
N GLN A 31 -3.32 0.73 -10.31
CA GLN A 31 -3.77 0.12 -11.56
C GLN A 31 -2.97 -1.12 -11.92
N MET A 32 -1.64 -1.07 -11.83
CA MET A 32 -0.77 -2.22 -12.07
C MET A 32 -1.08 -3.39 -11.11
N ILE A 33 -1.34 -3.11 -9.83
CA ILE A 33 -1.73 -4.13 -8.85
C ILE A 33 -3.09 -4.73 -9.20
N ASP A 34 -4.05 -3.90 -9.62
CA ASP A 34 -5.39 -4.35 -10.00
C ASP A 34 -5.38 -5.19 -11.28
N ASP A 35 -4.54 -4.83 -12.27
CA ASP A 35 -4.31 -5.60 -13.48
C ASP A 35 -3.69 -6.97 -13.17
N GLU A 36 -2.67 -7.01 -12.31
CA GLU A 36 -2.03 -8.26 -11.86
C GLU A 36 -3.02 -9.15 -11.10
N ARG A 37 -3.85 -8.56 -10.24
CA ARG A 37 -4.92 -9.27 -9.52
C ARG A 37 -5.95 -9.83 -10.47
N ARG A 38 -6.29 -9.12 -11.54
CA ARG A 38 -7.24 -9.57 -12.56
C ARG A 38 -6.70 -10.78 -13.32
N TRP A 39 -5.41 -10.77 -13.69
CA TRP A 39 -4.77 -11.92 -14.32
C TRP A 39 -4.63 -13.12 -13.37
N SER A 40 -4.36 -12.85 -12.10
CA SER A 40 -4.17 -13.87 -11.07
C SER A 40 -5.47 -14.45 -10.52
N ALA A 41 -6.63 -13.88 -10.87
CA ALA A 41 -7.94 -14.30 -10.37
C ALA A 41 -8.29 -15.74 -10.76
N ASP A 42 -7.78 -16.23 -11.90
CA ASP A 42 -7.93 -17.63 -12.32
C ASP A 42 -7.02 -18.60 -11.52
N ILE A 43 -5.98 -18.09 -10.84
CA ILE A 43 -4.95 -18.90 -10.17
C ILE A 43 -5.18 -18.99 -8.66
N PHE A 44 -5.74 -17.96 -8.02
CA PHE A 44 -5.95 -17.93 -6.56
C PHE A 44 -7.44 -18.03 -6.21
N SER A 45 -7.77 -19.03 -5.40
CA SER A 45 -9.13 -19.43 -4.95
C SER A 45 -10.10 -18.27 -4.67
N GLY A 46 -11.40 -18.49 -4.96
CA GLY A 46 -12.53 -17.54 -4.89
C GLY A 46 -12.89 -16.94 -3.51
N SER A 47 -11.96 -16.91 -2.56
CA SER A 47 -12.10 -16.24 -1.25
C SER A 47 -11.63 -14.78 -1.27
N ARG A 48 -11.01 -14.31 -2.37
CA ARG A 48 -10.63 -12.89 -2.48
C ARG A 48 -11.83 -12.05 -2.91
N ALA A 49 -12.02 -10.93 -2.20
CA ALA A 49 -12.89 -9.86 -2.65
C ALA A 49 -12.52 -9.49 -4.09
N LYS A 50 -13.52 -9.44 -4.97
CA LYS A 50 -13.35 -9.06 -6.38
C LYS A 50 -12.63 -7.71 -6.42
N SER A 51 -11.61 -7.57 -7.26
CA SER A 51 -11.00 -6.26 -7.50
C SER A 51 -12.06 -5.35 -8.09
N VAL A 52 -12.30 -4.22 -7.44
CA VAL A 52 -13.29 -3.23 -7.89
C VAL A 52 -12.54 -2.02 -8.42
N THR A 53 -12.91 -1.58 -9.62
CA THR A 53 -12.27 -0.44 -10.28
C THR A 53 -12.46 0.82 -9.43
N CYS A 54 -11.35 1.35 -8.92
CA CYS A 54 -11.32 2.63 -8.22
C CYS A 54 -10.93 3.72 -9.21
N VAL A 55 -11.81 4.69 -9.45
CA VAL A 55 -11.54 5.80 -10.38
C VAL A 55 -11.21 7.06 -9.59
N GLN A 56 -10.01 7.59 -9.84
CA GLN A 56 -9.60 8.93 -9.41
C GLN A 56 -9.62 9.86 -10.62
N SER A 57 -10.59 10.79 -10.65
CA SER A 57 -10.62 11.87 -11.63
C SER A 57 -10.12 13.16 -10.98
N PRO A 58 -9.45 14.07 -11.71
CA PRO A 58 -9.16 15.42 -11.25
C PRO A 58 -10.40 16.20 -10.79
N GLU A 59 -11.58 15.81 -11.28
CA GLU A 59 -12.87 16.40 -10.91
C GLU A 59 -13.43 15.84 -9.59
N ASN A 60 -12.80 14.81 -9.01
CA ASN A 60 -13.29 14.21 -7.77
C ASN A 60 -13.17 15.19 -6.60
N PRO A 61 -14.13 15.17 -5.66
CA PRO A 61 -14.07 16.02 -4.49
C PRO A 61 -12.80 15.75 -3.67
N LYS A 62 -12.14 16.82 -3.24
CA LYS A 62 -10.99 16.74 -2.34
C LYS A 62 -11.44 16.27 -0.97
N SER A 63 -10.66 15.37 -0.38
CA SER A 63 -10.85 14.90 0.98
C SER A 63 -10.30 15.92 1.98
N SER A 64 -11.02 16.14 3.08
CA SER A 64 -10.55 16.92 4.23
C SER A 64 -9.77 16.10 5.25
N ARG A 65 -9.54 14.80 4.98
CA ARG A 65 -8.80 13.92 5.89
C ARG A 65 -7.34 14.37 6.00
N GLN A 66 -6.91 14.57 7.24
CA GLN A 66 -5.50 14.82 7.55
C GLN A 66 -4.64 13.58 7.28
N PRO A 67 -3.37 13.75 6.90
CA PRO A 67 -2.44 12.63 6.76
C PRO A 67 -2.15 12.00 8.13
N PRO A 68 -1.91 10.68 8.17
CA PRO A 68 -1.36 10.02 9.36
C PRO A 68 0.04 10.56 9.69
N GLY A 69 0.34 10.75 10.98
CA GLY A 69 1.58 11.39 11.43
C GLY A 69 2.87 10.62 11.14
N GLU A 70 2.81 9.31 10.94
CA GLU A 70 4.00 8.44 10.84
C GLU A 70 4.32 7.97 9.41
N LEU A 71 3.71 8.59 8.39
CA LEU A 71 3.98 8.18 7.02
C LEU A 71 5.37 8.68 6.56
N PRO A 72 6.12 7.88 5.79
CA PRO A 72 7.33 8.34 5.13
C PRO A 72 7.06 9.53 4.21
N ALA A 73 7.94 10.54 4.24
CA ALA A 73 7.89 11.73 3.36
C ALA A 73 7.72 11.38 1.87
N THR A 74 8.26 10.22 1.45
CA THR A 74 8.19 9.73 0.08
C THR A 74 6.77 9.44 -0.41
N LEU A 75 5.79 9.27 0.48
CA LEU A 75 4.38 9.04 0.14
C LEU A 75 3.58 10.34 -0.02
N PHE A 76 4.16 11.47 0.36
CA PHE A 76 3.51 12.78 0.26
C PHE A 76 3.69 13.42 -1.11
N ASN A 77 2.73 14.24 -1.50
CA ASN A 77 2.87 15.11 -2.65
C ASN A 77 3.90 16.20 -2.32
N ALA A 78 4.93 16.38 -3.17
CA ALA A 78 6.01 17.31 -2.91
C ALA A 78 5.52 18.76 -2.74
N ASN A 79 4.60 19.21 -3.60
CA ASN A 79 4.05 20.57 -3.53
C ASN A 79 3.27 20.77 -2.22
N TRP A 80 2.48 19.77 -1.83
CA TRP A 80 1.74 19.83 -0.57
C TRP A 80 2.69 19.85 0.64
N LEU A 81 3.78 19.09 0.57
CA LEU A 81 4.77 18.98 1.63
C LEU A 81 5.57 20.29 1.79
N GLU A 82 5.92 20.97 0.69
CA GLU A 82 6.52 22.31 0.70
C GLU A 82 5.58 23.37 1.31
N ASP A 83 4.27 23.26 1.05
CA ASP A 83 3.27 24.16 1.65
C ASP A 83 3.03 23.87 3.15
N ASN A 84 3.48 22.71 3.66
CA ASN A 84 3.21 22.23 5.02
C ASN A 84 4.50 21.79 5.74
N ASP A 85 5.36 22.77 6.04
CA ASP A 85 6.67 22.63 6.70
C ASP A 85 6.65 21.78 7.99
N ASP A 86 5.55 21.81 8.75
CA ASP A 86 5.39 21.06 9.99
C ASP A 86 5.46 19.53 9.79
N TYR A 87 5.07 19.04 8.60
CA TYR A 87 5.08 17.60 8.28
C TYR A 87 6.45 17.12 7.78
N CYS A 88 7.30 18.01 7.27
CA CYS A 88 8.70 17.68 6.95
C CYS A 88 9.52 17.32 8.19
N GLN A 89 9.15 17.87 9.36
CA GLN A 89 9.89 17.69 10.60
C GLN A 89 9.62 16.35 11.29
N ILE A 90 8.58 15.61 10.89
CA ILE A 90 8.37 14.23 11.31
C ILE A 90 9.28 13.32 10.49
N MET A 91 10.58 13.60 10.51
CA MET A 91 11.59 12.67 10.02
C MET A 91 11.56 11.44 10.92
N LEU A 92 11.46 10.27 10.29
CA LEU A 92 11.76 8.99 10.92
C LEU A 92 13.09 9.11 11.66
N ASP A 93 13.06 8.97 12.98
CA ASP A 93 14.24 8.89 13.82
C ASP A 93 14.92 7.55 13.46
N VAL A 94 15.80 7.60 12.46
CA VAL A 94 16.57 6.43 12.04
C VAL A 94 17.47 6.10 13.23
N SER A 95 17.24 4.92 13.82
CA SER A 95 18.09 4.41 14.90
C SER A 95 19.55 4.54 14.47
N LYS A 96 20.35 5.21 15.32
CA LYS A 96 21.80 5.34 15.16
C LYS A 96 22.54 4.11 15.70
N ASP A 97 21.80 3.06 16.04
CA ASP A 97 22.39 1.85 16.58
C ASP A 97 23.15 1.13 15.46
N ASP A 98 24.43 0.87 15.69
CA ASP A 98 25.20 -0.03 14.85
C ASP A 98 24.62 -1.43 15.00
N PHE A 99 24.07 -1.97 13.90
CA PHE A 99 23.65 -3.36 13.82
C PHE A 99 24.85 -4.21 13.40
N PRO A 100 25.53 -4.92 14.32
CA PRO A 100 26.61 -5.81 13.94
C PRO A 100 26.06 -6.92 13.05
N TRP A 101 26.79 -7.23 11.97
CA TRP A 101 26.47 -8.35 11.11
C TRP A 101 26.47 -9.65 11.91
N ILE A 102 25.37 -10.41 11.82
CA ILE A 102 25.30 -11.74 12.41
C ILE A 102 26.19 -12.65 11.57
N GLU A 103 27.33 -13.08 12.15
CA GLU A 103 28.14 -14.14 11.57
C GLU A 103 27.39 -15.47 11.70
N PHE A 104 26.97 -16.04 10.56
CA PHE A 104 26.46 -17.40 10.53
C PHE A 104 27.61 -18.35 10.89
N MET A 105 27.55 -18.94 12.09
CA MET A 105 28.44 -20.05 12.41
C MET A 105 28.01 -21.28 11.60
N PRO A 106 28.89 -21.85 10.76
CA PRO A 106 28.57 -23.07 10.04
C PRO A 106 28.36 -24.20 11.04
N GLU A 107 27.19 -24.83 10.95
CA GLU A 107 26.79 -25.98 11.74
C GLU A 107 27.84 -27.09 11.61
N GLN A 108 28.53 -27.44 12.69
CA GLN A 108 29.44 -28.58 12.69
C GLN A 108 28.61 -29.85 12.59
N ARG A 109 28.53 -30.42 11.38
CA ARG A 109 28.09 -31.80 11.19
C ARG A 109 29.12 -32.72 11.88
N GLN A 110 28.85 -33.08 13.12
CA GLN A 110 29.46 -34.27 13.71
C GLN A 110 28.91 -35.48 12.97
N GLY A 111 29.69 -35.97 12.01
CA GLY A 111 29.56 -37.34 11.52
C GLY A 111 29.88 -38.26 12.70
N ALA A 112 28.84 -38.72 13.39
CA ALA A 112 28.95 -39.87 14.26
C ALA A 112 29.04 -41.10 13.34
N ASP A 113 30.26 -41.61 13.17
CA ASP A 113 30.48 -43.00 12.79
C ASP A 113 29.78 -43.88 13.84
N ILE A 114 28.76 -44.60 13.42
CA ILE A 114 28.18 -45.70 14.18
C ILE A 114 28.34 -46.96 13.32
N VAL A 115 29.41 -47.69 13.67
CA VAL A 115 29.70 -49.14 13.52
C VAL A 115 29.59 -49.77 12.14
#